data_AF-L2FWZ9-F1
#
_entry.id   AF-L2FWZ9-F1
#
_cell.length_a   1.000
_cell.length_b   1.000
_cell.length_c   1.000
_cell.angle_alpha   90.00
_cell.angle_beta   90.00
_cell.angle_gamma   90.00
#
_symmetry.space_group_name_H-M   'P 1'
#
loop_
_entity.id
_entity.type
_entity.pdbx_description
1 polymer ?
#
loop_
_entity_poly.entity_id
_entity_poly.type
_entity_poly.pdbx_seq_one_letter_code
_entity_poly.pdbx_strand_id
1 'polypeptide(L)'
;MLGRSDGFLKPAGVRFGSAEIYNILTRFFPAEVEDAVCVGRRRATDSDETVCPELSPRHVPGVVEECGGGIPKTGNGKKIEVAVKQILSGMNIKTNASVANPEALEWFRAWAAAN
;
A
#
# COMPACT_ATOMS: atom_id res chain seq x y z
N MET A 1 12.89 -11.09 6.60
CA MET A 1 12.90 -10.01 7.61
C MET A 1 12.27 -8.78 6.96
N LEU A 2 10.95 -8.60 7.09
CA LEU A 2 10.24 -7.43 6.56
C LEU A 2 10.74 -6.20 7.33
N GLY A 3 11.62 -5.43 6.70
CA GLY A 3 12.18 -4.21 7.29
C GLY A 3 11.09 -3.22 7.66
N ARG A 4 11.38 -2.33 8.63
CA ARG A 4 10.53 -1.23 9.11
C ARG A 4 9.57 -0.74 8.02
N SER A 5 8.27 -1.01 8.18
CA SER A 5 7.26 -0.35 7.37
C SER A 5 7.15 1.09 7.87
N ASP A 6 7.78 2.03 7.16
CA ASP A 6 7.79 3.44 7.54
C ASP A 6 6.40 4.11 7.37
N GLY A 7 5.41 3.39 6.83
CA GLY A 7 4.02 3.83 6.70
C GLY A 7 3.20 3.63 7.99
N PHE A 8 3.15 4.64 8.86
CA PHE A 8 2.05 4.73 9.81
C PHE A 8 0.75 5.06 9.07
N LEU A 9 -0.29 4.28 9.32
CA LEU A 9 -1.64 4.51 8.81
C LEU A 9 -2.48 5.19 9.89
N LYS A 10 -3.33 6.15 9.49
CA LYS A 10 -4.15 6.93 10.43
C LYS A 10 -5.63 7.08 10.04
N PRO A 11 -6.36 6.02 9.68
CA PRO A 11 -7.81 6.12 9.54
C PRO A 11 -8.45 6.44 10.90
N ALA A 12 -9.34 7.44 10.95
CA ALA A 12 -10.10 7.86 12.12
C ALA A 12 -9.24 8.16 13.36
N GLY A 13 -7.98 8.59 13.16
CA GLY A 13 -7.04 8.93 14.23
C GLY A 13 -6.35 7.75 14.92
N VAL A 14 -6.60 6.49 14.49
CA VAL A 14 -5.95 5.29 15.05
C VAL A 14 -4.63 5.03 14.34
N ARG A 15 -3.54 4.83 15.09
CA ARG A 15 -2.22 4.49 14.53
C ARG A 15 -2.02 2.99 14.54
N PHE A 16 -1.78 2.41 13.37
CA PHE A 16 -1.32 1.02 13.25
C PHE A 16 -0.25 0.90 12.15
N GLY A 17 0.55 -0.16 12.24
CA GLY A 17 1.61 -0.43 11.27
C GLY A 17 1.13 -1.35 10.16
N SER A 18 1.48 -1.07 8.91
CA SER A 18 1.21 -2.00 7.79
C SER A 18 1.88 -3.36 7.98
N ALA A 19 2.95 -3.44 8.80
CA ALA A 19 3.58 -4.69 9.20
C ALA A 19 2.63 -5.71 9.86
N GLU A 20 1.65 -5.26 10.65
CA GLU A 20 0.66 -6.17 11.27
C GLU A 20 -0.18 -6.87 10.20
N ILE A 21 -0.56 -6.12 9.17
CA ILE A 21 -1.31 -6.62 8.01
C ILE A 21 -0.49 -7.63 7.23
N TYR A 22 0.77 -7.30 6.92
CA TYR A 22 1.65 -8.20 6.20
C TYR A 22 1.91 -9.50 6.96
N ASN A 23 2.04 -9.42 8.29
CA ASN A 23 2.22 -10.60 9.13
C ASN A 23 1.00 -11.52 9.10
N ILE A 24 -0.23 -10.96 9.13
CA ILE A 24 -1.46 -11.74 9.00
C ILE A 24 -1.52 -12.42 7.63
N LEU A 25 -1.28 -11.68 6.55
CA LEU A 25 -1.29 -12.23 5.19
C LEU A 25 -0.27 -13.38 5.04
N THR A 26 0.96 -13.15 5.50
CA THR A 26 2.03 -14.17 5.45
C THR A 26 1.71 -15.38 6.33
N ARG A 27 1.01 -15.20 7.46
CA ARG A 27 0.72 -16.28 8.40
C ARG A 27 -0.45 -17.15 7.96
N PHE A 28 -1.52 -16.54 7.45
CA PHE A 28 -2.78 -17.22 7.18
C PHE A 28 -3.02 -17.51 5.69
N PHE A 29 -2.38 -16.75 4.80
CA PHE A 29 -2.53 -16.87 3.35
C PHE A 29 -1.20 -17.00 2.59
N PRO A 30 -0.22 -17.80 3.08
CA PRO A 30 1.11 -17.88 2.45
C PRO A 30 1.11 -18.53 1.07
N ALA A 31 0.09 -19.32 0.72
CA ALA A 31 0.00 -19.98 -0.58
C ALA A 31 -0.70 -19.12 -1.63
N GLU A 32 -1.52 -18.16 -1.17
CA GLU A 32 -2.36 -17.30 -2.00
C GLU A 32 -1.76 -15.91 -2.21
N VAL A 33 -0.98 -15.41 -1.25
CA VAL A 33 -0.40 -14.06 -1.29
C VAL A 33 1.11 -14.13 -1.28
N GLU A 34 1.72 -13.92 -2.45
CA GLU A 34 3.17 -13.86 -2.59
C GLU A 34 3.75 -12.60 -1.92
N ASP A 35 3.12 -11.44 -2.17
CA ASP A 35 3.53 -10.17 -1.58
C ASP A 35 2.33 -9.20 -1.51
N ALA A 36 2.42 -8.23 -0.60
CA ALA A 36 1.39 -7.24 -0.38
C ALA A 36 1.98 -5.86 -0.10
N VAL A 37 1.24 -4.83 -0.51
CA VAL A 37 1.47 -3.44 -0.14
C VAL A 37 0.19 -2.85 0.42
N CYS A 38 0.31 -2.16 1.53
CA CYS A 38 -0.82 -1.66 2.29
C CYS A 38 -0.60 -0.19 2.58
N VAL A 39 -1.47 0.66 2.02
CA VAL A 39 -1.29 2.12 2.02
C VAL A 39 -2.60 2.84 2.28
N GLY A 40 -2.54 3.89 3.09
CA GLY A 40 -3.66 4.78 3.32
C GLY A 40 -3.88 5.67 2.12
N ARG A 41 -5.07 5.61 1.53
CA ARG A 41 -5.49 6.52 0.47
C ARG A 41 -6.24 7.71 1.07
N ARG A 42 -5.85 8.94 0.72
CA ARG A 42 -6.59 10.16 1.05
C ARG A 42 -6.60 11.11 -0.14
N ARG A 43 -7.74 11.22 -0.82
CA ARG A 43 -7.99 12.18 -1.90
C ARG A 43 -8.44 13.52 -1.33
N ALA A 44 -8.45 14.55 -2.17
CA ALA A 44 -8.98 15.87 -1.80
C ALA A 44 -10.48 15.82 -1.40
N THR A 45 -11.21 14.83 -1.91
CA THR A 45 -12.63 14.56 -1.58
C THR A 45 -12.80 13.71 -0.32
N ASP A 46 -11.74 13.07 0.16
CA ASP A 46 -11.84 12.12 1.26
C ASP A 46 -11.72 12.85 2.60
N SER A 47 -12.64 12.56 3.52
CA SER A 47 -12.55 13.07 4.88
C SER A 47 -11.40 12.43 5.68
N ASP A 48 -10.97 11.21 5.33
CA ASP A 48 -9.95 10.43 6.07
C ASP A 48 -9.24 9.35 5.20
N GLU A 49 -8.18 8.70 5.74
CA GLU A 49 -7.48 7.55 5.15
C GLU A 49 -8.27 6.22 5.28
N THR A 50 -8.07 5.24 4.39
CA THR A 50 -8.75 3.89 4.42
C THR A 50 -7.78 2.69 4.32
N VAL A 51 -7.71 1.73 5.28
CA VAL A 51 -6.88 0.47 5.27
C VAL A 51 -7.33 -0.61 6.33
N CYS A 52 -7.13 -1.97 6.15
CA CYS A 52 -7.23 -3.04 7.22
C CYS A 52 -6.81 -4.52 6.94
N PRO A 53 -6.53 -5.39 7.96
CA PRO A 53 -7.40 -6.45 8.55
C PRO A 53 -7.47 -6.48 10.12
N GLU A 54 -8.40 -7.29 10.64
CA GLU A 54 -8.49 -8.05 11.93
C GLU A 54 -8.32 -7.44 13.34
N LEU A 55 -8.25 -6.13 13.55
CA LEU A 55 -8.42 -5.56 14.90
C LEU A 55 -9.35 -4.33 14.90
N SER A 56 -10.64 -4.55 15.15
CA SER A 56 -11.73 -3.55 15.20
C SER A 56 -12.13 -2.91 13.84
N PRO A 57 -13.43 -2.55 13.65
CA PRO A 57 -14.02 -2.08 12.36
C PRO A 57 -13.42 -0.82 11.71
N ARG A 58 -12.44 -0.18 12.36
CA ARG A 58 -11.81 1.08 11.90
C ARG A 58 -10.62 0.86 10.99
N HIS A 59 -10.06 -0.32 11.11
CA HIS A 59 -9.34 -0.95 10.05
C HIS A 59 -10.51 -1.61 9.28
N VAL A 60 -10.96 -1.20 8.09
CA VAL A 60 -11.44 -2.11 7.00
C VAL A 60 -10.80 -1.57 5.71
N PRO A 61 -10.22 -2.38 4.76
CA PRO A 61 -9.64 -1.77 3.58
C PRO A 61 -10.83 -1.26 2.79
N GLY A 62 -10.78 0.00 2.39
CA GLY A 62 -11.79 0.48 1.45
C GLY A 62 -11.77 -0.33 0.16
N VAL A 63 -10.60 -0.88 -0.20
CA VAL A 63 -10.36 -1.61 -1.43
C VAL A 63 -9.28 -2.69 -1.22
N VAL A 64 -9.51 -3.90 -1.73
CA VAL A 64 -8.53 -4.99 -1.84
C VAL A 64 -8.50 -5.41 -3.29
N GLU A 65 -7.33 -5.31 -3.94
CA GLU A 65 -7.17 -5.55 -5.37
C GLU A 65 -5.90 -6.34 -5.63
N GLU A 66 -5.97 -7.25 -6.61
CA GLU A 66 -4.80 -7.98 -7.07
C GLU A 66 -3.87 -7.04 -7.84
N CYS A 67 -2.63 -6.94 -7.37
CA CYS A 67 -1.65 -6.09 -8.02
C CYS A 67 -1.05 -6.80 -9.23
N GLY A 68 -1.72 -6.70 -10.39
CA GLY A 68 -1.26 -7.33 -11.63
C GLY A 68 0.12 -6.85 -12.12
N GLY A 69 0.56 -5.67 -11.68
CA GLY A 69 1.91 -5.14 -11.94
C GLY A 69 2.98 -5.53 -10.90
N GLY A 70 2.59 -6.26 -9.85
CA GLY A 70 3.46 -6.62 -8.73
C GLY A 70 3.77 -5.47 -7.76
N ILE A 71 4.45 -5.78 -6.65
CA ILE A 71 4.72 -4.79 -5.60
C ILE A 71 5.97 -3.95 -5.92
N PRO A 72 5.87 -2.60 -5.99
CA PRO A 72 7.00 -1.74 -6.34
C PRO A 72 8.06 -1.74 -5.25
N LYS A 73 9.31 -1.99 -5.67
CA LYS A 73 10.48 -2.13 -4.82
C LYS A 73 11.63 -1.29 -5.34
N THR A 74 12.51 -0.87 -4.44
CA THR A 74 13.80 -0.26 -4.78
C THR A 74 14.78 -1.33 -5.26
N GLY A 75 15.91 -0.93 -5.87
CA GLY A 75 16.99 -1.87 -6.24
C GLY A 75 17.50 -2.75 -5.08
N ASN A 76 17.30 -2.33 -3.83
CA ASN A 76 17.65 -3.09 -2.62
C ASN A 76 16.49 -3.95 -2.08
N GLY A 77 15.41 -4.13 -2.84
CA GLY A 77 14.25 -4.94 -2.46
C GLY A 77 13.29 -4.30 -1.45
N LYS A 78 13.52 -3.05 -1.01
CA LYS A 78 12.60 -2.35 -0.10
C LYS A 78 11.34 -1.90 -0.83
N LYS A 79 10.16 -2.19 -0.26
CA LYS A 79 8.85 -1.72 -0.76
C LYS A 79 8.78 -0.20 -0.77
N ILE A 80 8.16 0.36 -1.81
CA ILE A 80 8.01 1.82 -1.98
C ILE A 80 6.57 2.26 -1.61
N GLU A 81 6.18 2.02 -0.36
CA GLU A 81 4.83 2.32 0.15
C GLU A 81 4.43 3.79 -0.04
N VAL A 82 5.38 4.71 0.18
CA VAL A 82 5.15 6.16 0.09
C VAL A 82 4.78 6.58 -1.33
N ALA A 83 5.45 6.01 -2.35
CA ALA A 83 5.13 6.33 -3.74
C ALA A 83 3.76 5.80 -4.15
N VAL A 84 3.41 4.57 -3.73
CA VAL A 84 2.08 4.01 -3.99
C VAL A 84 0.99 4.88 -3.33
N LYS A 85 1.18 5.24 -2.05
CA LYS A 85 0.27 6.15 -1.32
C LYS A 85 0.05 7.46 -2.06
N GLN A 86 1.12 8.07 -2.54
CA GLN A 86 1.06 9.34 -3.27
C GLN A 86 0.31 9.20 -4.61
N ILE A 87 0.56 8.14 -5.39
CA ILE A 87 -0.15 7.85 -6.65
C ILE A 87 -1.65 7.70 -6.39
N LEU A 88 -2.03 6.84 -5.44
CA LEU A 88 -3.43 6.55 -5.12
C LEU A 88 -4.19 7.77 -4.58
N SER A 89 -3.47 8.71 -3.97
CA SER A 89 -4.00 9.98 -3.47
C SER A 89 -4.06 11.07 -4.55
N GLY A 90 -3.70 10.76 -5.80
CA GLY A 90 -3.75 11.70 -6.93
C GLY A 90 -2.58 12.68 -7.00
N MET A 91 -1.51 12.46 -6.23
CA MET A 91 -0.31 13.30 -6.31
C MET A 91 0.53 12.91 -7.53
N ASN A 92 0.92 13.91 -8.33
CA ASN A 92 1.82 13.67 -9.46
C ASN A 92 3.27 13.54 -8.99
N ILE A 93 3.74 12.30 -8.83
CA ILE A 93 5.10 12.02 -8.40
C ILE A 93 6.03 11.92 -9.60
N LYS A 94 7.10 12.72 -9.59
CA LYS A 94 8.33 12.43 -10.33
C LYS A 94 9.16 11.50 -9.46
N THR A 95 9.11 10.19 -9.73
CA THR A 95 9.88 9.21 -8.96
C THR A 95 11.37 9.50 -9.10
N ASN A 96 11.97 9.92 -7.99
CA ASN A 96 13.39 10.25 -7.83
C ASN A 96 14.21 9.09 -7.22
N ALA A 97 13.55 7.99 -6.84
CA ALA A 97 14.20 6.78 -6.35
C ALA A 97 14.38 5.76 -7.48
N SER A 98 15.50 5.03 -7.50
CA SER A 98 15.71 3.89 -8.40
C SER A 98 14.72 2.77 -8.08
N VAL A 99 13.65 2.72 -8.86
CA VAL A 99 12.62 1.68 -8.82
C VAL A 99 13.13 0.49 -9.61
N ALA A 100 13.13 -0.70 -9.00
CA ALA A 100 13.56 -1.93 -9.66
C ALA A 100 12.55 -2.40 -10.72
N ASN A 101 11.26 -2.19 -10.45
CA ASN A 101 10.13 -2.56 -11.28
C ASN A 101 9.23 -1.33 -11.55
N PRO A 102 9.62 -0.44 -12.47
CA PRO A 102 8.84 0.76 -12.80
C PRO A 102 7.44 0.43 -13.34
N GLU A 103 7.25 -0.71 -14.00
CA GLU A 103 5.97 -1.20 -14.52
C GLU A 103 4.90 -1.36 -13.43
N ALA A 104 5.31 -1.70 -12.21
CA ALA A 104 4.40 -1.78 -11.07
C ALA A 104 3.78 -0.42 -10.75
N LEU A 105 4.56 0.66 -10.84
CA LEU A 105 4.07 2.01 -10.58
C LEU A 105 3.08 2.47 -11.66
N GLU A 106 3.32 2.11 -12.92
CA GLU A 106 2.40 2.41 -14.01
C GLU A 106 1.04 1.71 -13.81
N TRP A 107 1.04 0.46 -13.32
CA TRP A 107 -0.19 -0.21 -12.92
C TRP A 107 -0.96 0.56 -11.86
N PHE A 108 -0.29 1.05 -10.80
CA PHE A 108 -0.94 1.86 -9.77
C PHE A 108 -1.48 3.19 -10.31
N ARG A 109 -0.78 3.82 -11.26
CA ARG A 109 -1.27 5.05 -11.92
C ARG A 109 -2.54 4.78 -12.73
N ALA A 110 -2.54 3.70 -13.52
CA ALA A 110 -3.70 3.30 -14.31
C ALA A 110 -4.89 2.94 -13.41
N TRP A 111 -4.66 2.17 -12.34
CA TRP A 111 -5.69 1.81 -11.37
C TRP A 111 -6.28 3.05 -10.67
N ALA A 112 -5.44 4.01 -10.28
CA ALA A 112 -5.87 5.25 -9.65
C ALA A 112 -6.64 6.20 -10.58
N ALA A 113 -6.44 6.10 -11.90
CA ALA A 113 -7.22 6.83 -12.89
C ALA A 113 -8.58 6.18 -13.18
N ALA A 114 -8.70 4.87 -12.95
CA ALA A 114 -9.91 4.10 -13.20
C ALA A 114 -10.89 4.03 -12.00
N ASN A 115 -10.43 4.37 -10.79
CA ASN A 115 -11.18 4.27 -9.52
C ASN A 115 -11.10 5.56 -8.72
#